data_AF-A0ABD0TCB6-F1
#
_entry.id   AF-A0ABD0TCB6-F1
#
_cell.length_a   1.000
_cell.length_b   1.000
_cell.length_c   1.000
_cell.angle_alpha   90.00
_cell.angle_beta   90.00
_cell.angle_gamma   90.00
#
_symmetry.space_group_name_H-M   'P 1'
#
loop_
_entity.id
_entity.type
_entity.pdbx_description
1 polymer ?
#
loop_
_entity_poly.entity_id
_entity_poly.type
_entity_poly.pdbx_seq_one_letter_code
_entity_poly.pdbx_strand_id
1 'polypeptide(L)'
;MVVKLPDACVEVGVPIGSWSGECPNCRHELRVSLAACLGKRQAPPTPQTHVTHVVSPFLFPPTYLTTYATPLKPYDDSLRARLGDTYKALRLSGWYYGNLDWQGARSLLKEASIGAFLVRNSGDSNFIFSLSVQTDRGPTSVRLHFEQGFFRLDCDTVLARYMPRFRCVVELVQHYARSGERGSSGANTMWVDRDGCPHSPVLLTTPLRSSPPSLLHSARLAIHKALDSNPLEPKLWCAPKHRLLPLPSTLIDYLGEYPYSI
;
A
#
# COMPACT_ATOMS: atom_id res chain seq x y z
N MET A 1 35.41 38.97 -15.74
CA MET A 1 34.25 39.38 -16.57
C MET A 1 33.00 39.24 -15.73
N VAL A 2 32.54 40.36 -15.19
CA VAL A 2 31.28 40.51 -14.46
C VAL A 2 30.32 41.15 -15.45
N VAL A 3 29.16 40.56 -15.65
CA VAL A 3 28.04 41.22 -16.34
C VAL A 3 26.79 41.02 -15.50
N LYS A 4 26.14 42.13 -15.21
CA LYS A 4 24.97 42.30 -14.33
C LYS A 4 23.80 42.76 -15.22
N LEU A 5 22.68 42.03 -15.16
CA LEU A 5 21.24 42.35 -15.32
C LEU A 5 20.75 43.49 -16.25
N PRO A 6 19.52 43.37 -16.79
CA PRO A 6 18.39 44.02 -16.10
C PRO A 6 17.08 43.21 -16.01
N ASP A 7 16.31 43.53 -14.98
CA ASP A 7 14.91 43.17 -14.73
C ASP A 7 13.92 43.79 -15.74
N ALA A 8 12.80 43.11 -15.99
CA ALA A 8 11.51 43.75 -16.30
C ALA A 8 10.33 42.79 -16.02
N CYS A 9 9.46 43.19 -15.10
CA CYS A 9 8.16 42.59 -14.78
C CYS A 9 7.08 43.03 -15.78
N VAL A 10 6.14 42.15 -16.18
CA VAL A 10 4.72 42.50 -16.39
C VAL A 10 3.83 41.30 -16.01
N GLU A 11 2.76 41.65 -15.32
CA GLU A 11 1.76 40.87 -14.58
C GLU A 11 0.54 40.43 -15.44
N VAL A 12 -0.32 39.64 -14.81
CA VAL A 12 -1.73 39.30 -15.10
C VAL A 12 -2.06 38.27 -16.18
N GLY A 13 -2.68 37.18 -15.73
CA GLY A 13 -3.50 36.30 -16.57
C GLY A 13 -4.06 35.07 -15.85
N VAL A 14 -4.78 35.25 -14.73
CA VAL A 14 -5.67 34.20 -14.22
C VAL A 14 -6.90 34.13 -15.13
N PRO A 15 -7.37 32.91 -15.48
CA PRO A 15 -8.76 32.63 -15.20
C PRO A 15 -8.94 31.38 -14.34
N ILE A 16 -9.85 31.57 -13.40
CA ILE A 16 -10.43 30.66 -12.43
C ILE A 16 -11.12 29.49 -13.13
N GLY A 17 -10.95 28.28 -12.57
CA GLY A 17 -12.04 27.29 -12.54
C GLY A 17 -11.65 25.85 -12.86
N SER A 18 -11.25 25.08 -11.86
CA SER A 18 -12.07 23.95 -11.39
C SER A 18 -11.42 23.35 -10.15
N TRP A 19 -12.13 23.42 -9.05
CA TRP A 19 -11.65 23.01 -7.75
C TRP A 19 -11.58 21.48 -7.67
N SER A 20 -10.47 20.95 -7.20
CA SER A 20 -10.38 19.62 -6.61
C SER A 20 -9.41 19.77 -5.44
N GLY A 21 -9.91 19.55 -4.22
CA GLY A 21 -9.18 19.84 -2.98
C GLY A 21 -7.79 19.22 -2.97
N GLU A 22 -6.77 20.05 -3.20
CA GLU A 22 -5.38 19.65 -3.03
C GLU A 22 -5.00 19.84 -1.57
N CYS A 23 -4.98 18.74 -0.82
CA CYS A 23 -4.26 18.71 0.42
C CYS A 23 -2.76 18.81 0.09
N PRO A 24 -2.02 19.82 0.59
CA PRO A 24 -0.58 19.97 0.32
C PRO A 24 0.26 18.77 0.80
N ASN A 25 -0.35 17.86 1.57
CA ASN A 25 0.23 16.64 2.10
C ASN A 25 0.24 15.45 1.10
N CYS A 26 -0.66 15.42 0.11
CA CYS A 26 -0.82 14.26 -0.80
C CYS A 26 0.27 14.15 -1.89
N ARG A 27 1.23 15.09 -1.95
CA ARG A 27 2.31 15.09 -2.98
C ARG A 27 3.32 13.95 -2.83
N HIS A 28 3.31 13.23 -1.71
CA HIS A 28 4.28 12.20 -1.36
C HIS A 28 3.65 10.79 -1.27
N GLU A 29 2.48 10.62 -1.90
CA GLU A 29 1.71 9.38 -1.81
C GLU A 29 1.73 8.61 -3.13
N LEU A 30 2.06 7.33 -3.03
CA LEU A 30 2.09 6.42 -4.17
C LEU A 30 0.90 5.47 -4.12
N ARG A 31 0.52 5.00 -5.29
CA ARG A 31 -0.41 3.89 -5.51
C ARG A 31 0.34 2.68 -6.01
N VAL A 32 -0.33 1.55 -6.02
CA VAL A 32 0.15 0.32 -6.61
C VAL A 32 -0.47 0.08 -7.97
N SER A 33 0.37 -0.35 -8.92
CA SER A 33 -0.04 -0.92 -10.20
C SER A 33 0.52 -2.33 -10.39
N LEU A 34 -0.19 -3.15 -11.15
CA LEU A 34 0.28 -4.46 -11.62
C LEU A 34 0.86 -4.28 -13.01
N ALA A 35 2.17 -4.47 -13.19
CA ALA A 35 2.73 -4.44 -14.54
C ALA A 35 2.28 -5.68 -15.32
N ALA A 36 1.57 -5.47 -16.43
CA ALA A 36 1.28 -6.53 -17.40
C ALA A 36 2.57 -6.92 -18.12
N CYS A 37 2.89 -8.21 -18.17
CA CYS A 37 3.94 -8.73 -19.06
C CYS A 37 3.48 -8.61 -20.51
N LEU A 38 3.65 -7.44 -21.14
CA LEU A 38 3.46 -7.28 -22.58
C LEU A 38 4.71 -7.79 -23.31
N GLY A 39 4.66 -9.04 -23.73
CA GLY A 39 5.58 -9.58 -24.72
C GLY A 39 5.44 -8.81 -26.05
N LYS A 40 6.55 -8.21 -26.51
CA LYS A 40 6.66 -7.50 -27.79
C LYS A 40 6.30 -8.39 -28.98
N ARG A 41 5.38 -7.93 -29.85
CA ARG A 41 5.43 -8.14 -31.31
C ARG A 41 4.90 -6.89 -32.02
N GLN A 42 5.64 -6.40 -33.02
CA GLN A 42 5.38 -5.20 -33.83
C GLN A 42 4.55 -5.51 -35.10
N ALA A 43 3.59 -4.60 -35.40
CA ALA A 43 3.18 -3.98 -36.70
C ALA A 43 2.69 -4.89 -37.88
N PRO A 44 1.83 -4.44 -38.87
CA PRO A 44 1.89 -3.15 -39.62
C PRO A 44 0.50 -2.50 -40.02
N PRO A 45 0.43 -1.41 -40.84
CA PRO A 45 -0.64 -0.39 -40.80
C PRO A 45 -1.65 -0.29 -41.98
N THR A 46 -2.73 0.49 -41.75
CA THR A 46 -3.64 1.26 -42.68
C THR A 46 -4.62 0.48 -43.61
N PRO A 47 -5.73 1.06 -44.16
CA PRO A 47 -6.04 2.50 -44.37
C PRO A 47 -7.48 2.99 -43.98
N GLN A 48 -7.67 4.30 -44.20
CA GLN A 48 -8.82 5.16 -43.94
C GLN A 48 -10.03 4.87 -44.85
N THR A 49 -11.26 5.08 -44.34
CA THR A 49 -12.42 5.45 -45.15
C THR A 49 -13.26 6.51 -44.47
N HIS A 50 -13.65 7.49 -45.29
CA HIS A 50 -14.38 8.71 -45.01
C HIS A 50 -15.88 8.44 -45.18
N VAL A 51 -16.73 8.82 -44.21
CA VAL A 51 -18.16 9.07 -44.50
C VAL A 51 -18.73 10.12 -43.55
N THR A 52 -19.51 11.02 -44.15
CA THR A 52 -20.00 12.30 -43.66
C THR A 52 -21.50 12.28 -43.33
N HIS A 53 -21.88 13.09 -42.32
CA HIS A 53 -23.21 13.67 -41.99
C HIS A 53 -24.34 12.68 -41.59
N VAL A 54 -25.24 12.93 -40.64
CA VAL A 54 -26.06 14.14 -40.35
C VAL A 54 -26.46 14.19 -38.86
N VAL A 55 -26.67 15.42 -38.37
CA VAL A 55 -27.04 15.86 -37.02
C VAL A 55 -28.54 15.72 -36.73
N SER A 56 -28.91 15.34 -35.51
CA SER A 56 -29.98 16.03 -34.76
C SER A 56 -30.01 15.71 -33.26
N PRO A 57 -30.52 16.64 -32.43
CA PRO A 57 -30.10 16.78 -31.04
C PRO A 57 -31.16 16.25 -30.07
N PHE A 58 -30.73 15.44 -29.11
CA PHE A 58 -31.49 15.25 -27.87
C PHE A 58 -30.69 15.84 -26.72
N LEU A 59 -31.10 17.05 -26.36
CA LEU A 59 -30.77 17.74 -25.13
C LEU A 59 -31.23 16.89 -23.94
N PHE A 60 -30.29 16.24 -23.26
CA PHE A 60 -30.45 15.87 -21.87
C PHE A 60 -29.31 16.54 -21.08
N PRO A 61 -29.62 17.26 -20.00
CA PRO A 61 -28.61 18.02 -19.26
C PRO A 61 -27.62 17.06 -18.59
N PRO A 62 -26.32 17.38 -18.55
CA PRO A 62 -25.40 16.67 -17.67
C PRO A 62 -25.73 17.15 -16.26
N THR A 63 -26.37 16.31 -15.44
CA THR A 63 -26.35 16.55 -13.99
C THR A 63 -24.93 16.31 -13.52
N TYR A 64 -24.24 17.44 -13.35
CA TYR A 64 -22.98 17.60 -12.68
C TYR A 64 -22.96 16.83 -11.35
N LEU A 65 -21.82 16.16 -11.12
CA LEU A 65 -21.18 16.01 -9.82
C LEU A 65 -22.09 15.57 -8.67
N THR A 66 -22.23 14.25 -8.50
CA THR A 66 -22.38 13.71 -7.15
C THR A 66 -21.12 12.94 -6.80
N THR A 67 -20.16 13.67 -6.24
CA THR A 67 -19.11 13.11 -5.38
C THR A 67 -19.81 12.49 -4.18
N TYR A 68 -20.12 11.19 -4.24
CA TYR A 68 -20.46 10.44 -3.04
C TYR A 68 -19.17 10.22 -2.25
N ALA A 69 -18.72 11.27 -1.55
CA ALA A 69 -18.03 11.10 -0.29
C ALA A 69 -19.05 10.44 0.64
N THR A 70 -19.13 9.11 0.56
CA THR A 70 -19.91 8.34 1.52
C THR A 70 -19.21 8.54 2.85
N PRO A 71 -19.88 9.12 3.86
CA PRO A 71 -19.36 9.09 5.22
C PRO A 71 -19.08 7.62 5.55
N LEU A 72 -17.88 7.31 6.06
CA LEU A 72 -17.52 5.96 6.48
C LEU A 72 -18.67 5.40 7.31
N LYS A 73 -19.42 4.44 6.77
CA LYS A 73 -20.53 3.81 7.51
C LYS A 73 -19.95 3.29 8.83
N PRO A 74 -20.64 3.49 9.98
CA PRO A 74 -20.19 2.94 11.25
C PRO A 74 -19.89 1.47 11.07
N TYR A 75 -18.65 1.06 11.36
CA TYR A 75 -18.22 -0.32 11.25
C TYR A 75 -19.15 -1.20 12.11
N ASP A 76 -19.68 -2.31 11.55
CA ASP A 76 -20.39 -3.29 12.36
C ASP A 76 -19.42 -3.95 13.38
N ASP A 77 -19.96 -4.60 14.40
CA ASP A 77 -19.17 -5.20 15.49
C ASP A 77 -18.04 -6.14 14.99
N SER A 78 -18.28 -6.91 13.94
CA SER A 78 -17.32 -7.80 13.29
C SER A 78 -16.15 -7.03 12.64
N LEU A 79 -16.43 -5.88 12.04
CA LEU A 79 -15.42 -5.02 11.43
C LEU A 79 -14.60 -4.31 12.51
N ARG A 80 -15.25 -3.90 13.60
CA ARG A 80 -14.56 -3.36 14.79
C ARG A 80 -13.65 -4.41 15.43
N ALA A 81 -14.11 -5.64 15.59
CA ALA A 81 -13.29 -6.75 16.09
C ALA A 81 -12.07 -7.00 15.17
N ARG A 82 -12.28 -7.01 13.85
CA ARG A 82 -11.20 -7.16 12.86
C ARG A 82 -10.14 -6.06 12.97
N LEU A 83 -10.57 -4.82 13.17
CA LEU A 83 -9.65 -3.70 13.41
C LEU A 83 -8.92 -3.87 14.74
N GLY A 84 -9.60 -4.28 15.80
CA GLY A 84 -9.01 -4.59 17.11
C GLY A 84 -7.88 -5.62 17.01
N ASP A 85 -8.13 -6.74 16.33
CA ASP A 85 -7.12 -7.78 16.07
C ASP A 85 -5.92 -7.22 15.29
N THR A 86 -6.19 -6.39 14.29
CA THR A 86 -5.16 -5.75 13.47
C THR A 86 -4.28 -4.82 14.31
N TYR A 87 -4.88 -3.99 15.18
CA TYR A 87 -4.13 -3.15 16.11
C TYR A 87 -3.30 -3.99 17.08
N LYS A 88 -3.84 -5.08 17.62
CA LYS A 88 -3.07 -6.00 18.50
C LYS A 88 -1.85 -6.55 17.78
N ALA A 89 -2.03 -7.05 16.56
CA ALA A 89 -0.94 -7.57 15.74
C ALA A 89 0.11 -6.49 15.41
N LEU A 90 -0.32 -5.30 14.96
CA LEU A 90 0.58 -4.19 14.66
C LEU A 90 1.38 -3.74 15.88
N ARG A 91 0.79 -3.70 17.07
CA ARG A 91 1.52 -3.37 18.30
C ARG A 91 2.56 -4.42 18.64
N LEU A 92 2.21 -5.70 18.50
CA LEU A 92 3.15 -6.81 18.72
C LEU A 92 4.29 -6.83 17.71
N SER A 93 4.09 -6.30 16.50
CA SER A 93 5.11 -6.29 15.45
C SER A 93 6.28 -5.34 15.73
N GLY A 94 6.10 -4.32 16.57
CA GLY A 94 7.16 -3.37 16.95
C GLY A 94 7.61 -2.41 15.85
N TRP A 95 7.01 -2.46 14.66
CA TRP A 95 7.25 -1.53 13.53
C TRP A 95 6.01 -0.68 13.20
N TYR A 96 5.06 -0.61 14.14
CA TYR A 96 3.91 0.27 14.10
C TYR A 96 4.15 1.52 14.96
N TYR A 97 4.07 2.70 14.36
CA TYR A 97 4.41 3.98 14.98
C TYR A 97 3.20 4.82 15.41
N GLY A 98 1.98 4.28 15.33
CA GLY A 98 0.79 5.00 15.78
C GLY A 98 0.58 6.32 15.04
N ASN A 99 0.42 7.42 15.78
CA ASN A 99 0.14 8.76 15.25
C ASN A 99 1.37 9.48 14.66
N LEU A 100 2.40 8.74 14.25
CA LEU A 100 3.51 9.32 13.50
C LEU A 100 2.96 9.93 12.20
N ASP A 101 3.31 11.19 11.96
CA ASP A 101 2.93 11.87 10.74
C ASP A 101 3.85 11.47 9.58
N TRP A 102 3.51 11.94 8.38
CA TRP A 102 4.26 11.61 7.18
C TRP A 102 5.68 12.22 7.18
N GLN A 103 5.87 13.41 7.79
CA GLN A 103 7.17 14.09 7.86
C GLN A 103 8.11 13.34 8.80
N GLY A 104 7.61 12.91 9.95
CA GLY A 104 8.34 12.05 10.88
C GLY A 104 8.73 10.72 10.25
N ALA A 105 7.79 10.07 9.55
CA ALA A 105 8.08 8.82 8.84
C ALA A 105 9.16 9.00 7.76
N ARG A 106 9.08 10.08 6.97
CA ARG A 106 10.10 10.43 5.97
C ARG A 106 11.47 10.65 6.62
N SER A 107 11.50 11.32 7.76
CA SER A 107 12.75 11.63 8.46
C SER A 107 13.41 10.36 9.00
N LEU A 108 12.64 9.43 9.57
CA LEU A 108 13.15 8.14 10.06
C LEU A 108 13.67 7.23 8.93
N LEU A 109 13.02 7.26 7.78
CA LEU A 109 13.35 6.38 6.65
C LEU A 109 14.46 6.92 5.75
N LYS A 110 14.71 8.24 5.77
CA LYS A 110 15.69 8.89 4.88
C LYS A 110 17.09 8.28 4.95
N GLU A 111 17.50 7.83 6.14
CA GLU A 111 18.81 7.23 6.39
C GLU A 111 18.76 5.69 6.45
N ALA A 112 17.58 5.10 6.30
CA ALA A 112 17.41 3.65 6.32
C ALA A 112 17.80 3.03 4.97
N SER A 113 18.00 1.71 4.95
CA SER A 113 18.26 0.97 3.72
C SER A 113 17.04 0.94 2.80
N ILE A 114 17.26 0.81 1.49
CA ILE A 114 16.18 0.61 0.52
C ILE A 114 15.35 -0.63 0.92
N GLY A 115 14.03 -0.48 0.87
CA GLY A 115 13.06 -1.47 1.31
C GLY A 115 12.77 -1.44 2.81
N ALA A 116 13.44 -0.60 3.60
CA ALA A 116 13.05 -0.38 4.99
C ALA A 116 11.67 0.25 5.07
N PHE A 117 10.83 -0.20 6.00
CA PHE A 117 9.44 0.25 6.08
C PHE A 117 8.92 0.35 7.51
N LEU A 118 7.86 1.12 7.70
CA LEU A 118 7.08 1.18 8.92
C LEU A 118 5.59 1.40 8.61
N VAL A 119 4.71 1.04 9.56
CA VAL A 119 3.28 1.37 9.47
C VAL A 119 2.92 2.43 10.49
N ARG A 120 2.04 3.35 10.08
CA ARG A 120 1.52 4.44 10.91
C ARG A 120 0.04 4.66 10.64
N ASN A 121 -0.60 5.46 11.47
CA ASN A 121 -1.93 5.98 11.19
C ASN A 121 -1.88 6.91 9.97
N SER A 122 -2.93 6.85 9.15
CA SER A 122 -3.08 7.81 8.06
C SER A 122 -3.42 9.19 8.64
N GLY A 123 -2.87 10.24 8.02
CA GLY A 123 -3.31 11.61 8.28
C GLY A 123 -4.60 11.98 7.53
N ASP A 124 -5.03 11.15 6.58
CA ASP A 124 -6.28 11.32 5.82
C ASP A 124 -7.42 10.56 6.50
N SER A 125 -8.54 11.25 6.72
CA SER A 125 -9.74 10.72 7.40
C SER A 125 -10.41 9.54 6.67
N ASN A 126 -10.14 9.34 5.38
CA ASN A 126 -10.70 8.25 4.60
C ASN A 126 -9.93 6.93 4.78
N PHE A 127 -8.78 6.96 5.46
CA PHE A 127 -7.89 5.82 5.60
C PHE A 127 -7.48 5.63 7.06
N ILE A 128 -7.32 4.38 7.48
CA ILE A 128 -6.94 4.08 8.87
C ILE A 128 -5.41 4.06 9.00
N PHE A 129 -4.74 3.40 8.05
CA PHE A 129 -3.30 3.16 8.10
C PHE A 129 -2.60 3.65 6.84
N SER A 130 -1.32 3.93 6.97
CA SER A 130 -0.38 4.17 5.88
C SER A 130 0.89 3.35 6.10
N LEU A 131 1.39 2.76 5.02
CA LEU A 131 2.70 2.11 4.95
C LEU A 131 3.70 3.12 4.40
N SER A 132 4.75 3.40 5.16
CA SER A 132 5.86 4.26 4.72
C SER A 132 7.06 3.39 4.41
N VAL A 133 7.70 3.60 3.27
CA VAL A 133 8.80 2.77 2.76
C VAL A 133 9.92 3.64 2.19
N GLN A 134 11.15 3.24 2.44
CA GLN A 134 12.34 3.79 1.80
C GLN A 134 12.52 3.15 0.42
N THR A 135 12.41 3.95 -0.63
CA THR A 135 12.69 3.50 -2.00
C THR A 135 14.05 4.01 -2.48
N ASP A 136 14.47 3.57 -3.66
CA ASP A 136 15.62 4.12 -4.38
C ASP A 136 15.50 5.62 -4.70
N ARG A 137 14.27 6.14 -4.85
CA ARG A 137 13.98 7.56 -5.04
C ARG A 137 13.66 8.30 -3.74
N GLY A 138 13.87 7.66 -2.58
CA GLY A 138 13.66 8.23 -1.25
C GLY A 138 12.41 7.70 -0.53
N PRO A 139 12.14 8.23 0.69
CA PRO A 139 11.00 7.78 1.48
C PRO A 139 9.68 8.22 0.87
N THR A 140 8.72 7.32 0.87
CA THR A 140 7.36 7.56 0.37
C THR A 140 6.32 6.87 1.23
N SER A 141 5.04 7.18 1.03
CA SER A 141 3.92 6.57 1.74
C SER A 141 2.86 6.05 0.77
N VAL A 142 2.21 4.94 1.13
CA VAL A 142 1.01 4.43 0.48
C VAL A 142 -0.07 4.21 1.53
N ARG A 143 -1.31 4.56 1.21
CA ARG A 143 -2.45 4.39 2.11
C ARG A 143 -3.03 2.98 2.00
N LEU A 144 -3.63 2.50 3.09
CA LEU A 144 -4.26 1.18 3.15
C LEU A 144 -5.78 1.36 3.19
N HIS A 145 -6.47 0.85 2.16
CA HIS A 145 -7.94 0.79 2.18
C HIS A 145 -8.41 -0.32 3.09
N PHE A 146 -9.50 -0.09 3.81
CA PHE A 146 -10.17 -1.10 4.63
C PHE A 146 -11.66 -1.18 4.28
N GLU A 147 -12.03 -2.23 3.56
CA GLU A 147 -13.39 -2.44 3.05
C GLU A 147 -13.84 -3.87 3.29
N GLN A 148 -15.08 -4.04 3.73
CA GLN A 148 -15.69 -5.36 3.97
C GLN A 148 -14.83 -6.29 4.86
N GLY A 149 -14.04 -5.71 5.77
CA GLY A 149 -13.19 -6.48 6.69
C GLY A 149 -11.82 -6.86 6.12
N PHE A 150 -11.42 -6.29 4.98
CA PHE A 150 -10.14 -6.57 4.35
C PHE A 150 -9.34 -5.32 4.01
N PHE A 151 -8.02 -5.44 4.14
CA PHE A 151 -7.02 -4.45 3.78
C PHE A 151 -6.47 -4.69 2.38
N ARG A 152 -6.15 -3.60 1.68
CA ARG A 152 -5.38 -3.60 0.42
C ARG A 152 -4.53 -2.32 0.32
N LEU A 153 -3.50 -2.37 -0.52
CA LEU A 153 -2.76 -1.16 -0.91
C LEU A 153 -3.64 -0.26 -1.79
N ASP A 154 -3.47 1.06 -1.67
CA ASP A 154 -4.10 2.01 -2.60
C ASP A 154 -3.63 1.75 -4.03
N CYS A 155 -4.56 1.83 -4.97
CA CYS A 155 -4.38 1.46 -6.37
C CYS A 155 -5.42 2.17 -7.23
N ASP A 156 -5.27 2.11 -8.55
CA ASP A 156 -6.33 2.54 -9.46
C ASP A 156 -7.61 1.73 -9.23
N THR A 157 -8.76 2.40 -9.28
CA THR A 157 -10.09 1.81 -9.19
C THR A 157 -10.30 0.63 -10.15
N VAL A 158 -9.73 0.68 -11.35
CA VAL A 158 -9.83 -0.43 -12.33
C VAL A 158 -9.10 -1.67 -11.83
N LEU A 159 -7.98 -1.48 -11.13
CA LEU A 159 -7.13 -2.54 -10.59
C LEU A 159 -7.62 -3.09 -9.25
N ALA A 160 -8.42 -2.34 -8.50
CA ALA A 160 -8.87 -2.69 -7.15
C ALA A 160 -9.46 -4.10 -7.03
N ARG A 161 -10.12 -4.61 -8.09
CA ARG A 161 -10.71 -5.95 -8.12
C ARG A 161 -9.69 -7.09 -8.24
N TYR A 162 -8.49 -6.81 -8.74
CA TYR A 162 -7.41 -7.78 -8.94
C TYR A 162 -6.37 -7.74 -7.82
N MET A 163 -6.42 -6.70 -6.99
CA MET A 163 -5.49 -6.53 -5.87
C MET A 163 -5.78 -7.56 -4.77
N PRO A 164 -4.74 -8.20 -4.19
CA PRO A 164 -4.92 -9.11 -3.08
C PRO A 164 -5.47 -8.35 -1.87
N ARG A 165 -6.36 -9.04 -1.14
CA ARG A 165 -7.07 -8.53 0.04
C ARG A 165 -6.69 -9.35 1.26
N PHE A 166 -6.44 -8.70 2.39
CA PHE A 166 -5.88 -9.33 3.58
C PHE A 166 -6.74 -9.04 4.80
N ARG A 167 -6.82 -9.97 5.76
CA ARG A 167 -7.62 -9.74 6.97
C ARG A 167 -6.87 -8.87 7.99
N CYS A 168 -5.56 -8.77 7.86
CA CYS A 168 -4.68 -8.02 8.74
C CYS A 168 -3.63 -7.24 7.94
N VAL A 169 -3.22 -6.07 8.44
CA VAL A 169 -2.13 -5.29 7.82
C VAL A 169 -0.79 -6.02 7.88
N VAL A 170 -0.52 -6.78 8.95
CA VAL A 170 0.71 -7.58 9.06
C VAL A 170 0.75 -8.67 7.98
N GLU A 171 -0.39 -9.30 7.71
CA GLU A 171 -0.53 -10.28 6.63
C GLU A 171 -0.26 -9.65 5.25
N LEU A 172 -0.81 -8.45 5.01
CA LEU A 172 -0.56 -7.66 3.80
C LEU A 172 0.93 -7.40 3.62
N VAL A 173 1.60 -6.86 4.64
CA VAL A 173 3.02 -6.52 4.59
C VAL A 173 3.87 -7.76 4.34
N GLN A 174 3.59 -8.86 5.05
CA GLN A 174 4.30 -10.13 4.87
C GLN A 174 4.15 -10.69 3.45
N HIS A 175 2.97 -10.57 2.84
CA HIS A 175 2.75 -10.97 1.46
C HIS A 175 3.66 -10.20 0.50
N TYR A 176 3.67 -8.87 0.59
CA TYR A 176 4.50 -8.04 -0.31
C TYR A 176 6.00 -8.18 -0.04
N ALA A 177 6.41 -8.42 1.21
CA ALA A 177 7.80 -8.73 1.54
C ALA A 177 8.30 -10.00 0.85
N ARG A 178 7.50 -11.08 0.89
CA ARG A 178 7.83 -12.36 0.23
C ARG A 178 7.82 -12.27 -1.29
N SER A 179 6.90 -11.50 -1.84
CA SER A 179 6.81 -11.29 -3.30
C SER A 179 8.04 -10.55 -3.83
N GLY A 180 8.61 -9.62 -3.04
CA GLY A 180 9.84 -8.91 -3.39
C GLY A 180 11.10 -9.77 -3.37
N GLU A 181 11.19 -10.76 -2.47
CA GLU A 181 12.35 -11.66 -2.36
C GLU A 181 12.47 -12.65 -3.53
N ARG A 182 11.35 -13.03 -4.16
CA ARG A 182 11.32 -14.12 -5.14
C ARG A 182 11.79 -13.75 -6.53
N GLY A 183 12.15 -12.48 -6.81
CA GLY A 183 12.88 -12.03 -8.00
C GLY A 183 12.24 -12.27 -9.38
N SER A 184 11.28 -13.19 -9.54
CA SER A 184 10.55 -13.52 -10.77
C SER A 184 9.60 -14.68 -10.47
N SER A 185 8.30 -14.37 -10.33
CA SER A 185 7.13 -15.20 -10.70
C SER A 185 5.91 -14.74 -9.90
N GLY A 186 5.11 -13.81 -10.45
CA GLY A 186 3.70 -13.67 -10.04
C GLY A 186 3.11 -12.27 -10.01
N ALA A 187 3.84 -11.24 -9.55
CA ALA A 187 3.33 -9.87 -9.58
C ALA A 187 4.51 -8.89 -9.61
N ASN A 188 4.79 -8.31 -10.77
CA ASN A 188 5.70 -7.17 -10.88
C ASN A 188 4.93 -5.92 -10.41
N THR A 189 4.68 -5.88 -9.10
CA THR A 189 3.95 -4.82 -8.44
C THR A 189 4.84 -3.59 -8.38
N MET A 190 4.39 -2.50 -8.97
CA MET A 190 5.13 -1.25 -9.06
C MET A 190 4.39 -0.18 -8.25
N TRP A 191 5.15 0.61 -7.49
CA TRP A 191 4.66 1.91 -7.05
C TRP A 191 4.48 2.79 -8.28
N VAL A 192 3.36 3.50 -8.32
CA VAL A 192 3.05 4.52 -9.32
C VAL A 192 2.75 5.83 -8.61
N ASP A 193 3.15 6.93 -9.24
CA ASP A 193 2.82 8.27 -8.74
C ASP A 193 1.36 8.64 -9.04
N ARG A 194 0.99 9.88 -8.70
CA ARG A 194 -0.35 10.41 -8.92
C ARG A 194 -0.74 10.44 -10.40
N ASP A 195 0.23 10.63 -11.29
CA ASP A 195 0.04 10.69 -12.73
C ASP A 195 0.01 9.28 -13.36
N GLY A 196 0.13 8.24 -12.53
CA GLY A 196 0.17 6.85 -12.97
C GLY A 196 1.51 6.42 -13.57
N CYS A 197 2.53 7.27 -13.46
CA CYS A 197 3.85 6.95 -13.98
C CYS A 197 4.58 5.99 -13.04
N PRO A 198 5.35 5.02 -13.59
CA PRO A 198 6.07 4.04 -12.78
C PRO A 198 7.15 4.72 -11.94
N HIS A 199 7.08 4.49 -10.63
CA HIS A 199 8.03 5.03 -9.66
C HIS A 199 9.14 4.02 -9.36
N SER A 200 8.84 2.96 -8.64
CA SER A 200 9.79 1.89 -8.30
C SER A 200 9.09 0.59 -7.93
N PRO A 201 9.75 -0.58 -7.96
CA PRO A 201 9.14 -1.83 -7.53
C PRO A 201 8.70 -1.81 -6.06
N VAL A 202 7.62 -2.53 -5.74
CA VAL A 202 7.22 -2.75 -4.34
C VAL A 202 8.24 -3.67 -3.68
N LEU A 203 9.11 -3.08 -2.86
CA LEU A 203 10.14 -3.80 -2.11
C LEU A 203 10.00 -3.51 -0.62
N LEU A 204 9.71 -4.55 0.17
CA LEU A 204 9.63 -4.50 1.63
C LEU A 204 10.62 -5.52 2.19
N THR A 205 11.76 -5.05 2.72
CA THR A 205 12.84 -5.93 3.17
C THR A 205 12.96 -5.94 4.69
N THR A 206 13.11 -4.76 5.29
CA THR A 206 13.45 -4.64 6.72
C THR A 206 12.41 -3.80 7.46
N PRO A 207 11.66 -4.39 8.41
CA PRO A 207 10.79 -3.59 9.28
C PRO A 207 11.65 -2.67 10.16
N LEU A 208 11.43 -1.37 10.06
CA LEU A 208 12.05 -0.39 10.94
C LEU A 208 11.31 -0.44 12.27
N ARG A 209 11.95 -1.02 13.29
CA ARG A 209 11.36 -1.17 14.63
C ARG A 209 11.80 -0.03 15.53
N SER A 210 10.90 0.44 16.39
CA SER A 210 11.22 1.49 17.38
C SER A 210 12.16 1.00 18.47
N SER A 211 12.09 -0.28 18.79
CA SER A 211 12.98 -0.98 19.72
C SER A 211 13.24 -2.41 19.24
N PRO A 212 14.35 -3.04 19.62
CA PRO A 212 14.58 -4.45 19.32
C PRO A 212 13.47 -5.31 19.94
N PRO A 213 13.02 -6.38 19.24
CA PRO A 213 12.06 -7.31 19.81
C PRO A 213 12.65 -8.03 21.04
N SER A 214 11.79 -8.39 21.99
CA SER A 214 12.20 -9.26 23.10
C SER A 214 12.71 -10.60 22.57
N LEU A 215 13.54 -11.31 23.35
CA LEU A 215 14.01 -12.65 22.98
C LEU A 215 12.84 -13.59 22.70
N LEU A 216 11.79 -13.53 23.52
CA LEU A 216 10.58 -14.34 23.35
C LEU A 216 9.88 -14.04 22.01
N HIS A 217 9.73 -12.76 21.66
CA HIS A 217 9.14 -12.40 20.37
C HIS A 217 10.06 -12.78 19.20
N SER A 218 11.37 -12.60 19.34
CA SER A 218 12.36 -13.00 18.33
C SER A 218 12.30 -14.51 18.06
N ALA A 219 12.18 -15.33 19.11
CA ALA A 219 11.97 -16.76 18.98
C ALA A 219 10.65 -17.08 18.25
N ARG A 220 9.55 -16.39 18.56
CA ARG A 220 8.28 -16.53 17.84
C ARG A 220 8.43 -16.23 16.35
N LEU A 221 9.14 -15.16 15.97
CA LEU A 221 9.40 -14.81 14.57
C LEU A 221 10.24 -15.89 13.87
N ALA A 222 11.30 -16.36 14.53
CA ALA A 222 12.17 -17.41 14.00
C ALA A 222 11.41 -18.73 13.76
N ILE A 223 10.52 -19.11 14.69
CA ILE A 223 9.67 -20.30 14.56
C ILE A 223 8.73 -20.16 13.35
N HIS A 224 8.00 -19.04 13.22
CA HIS A 224 7.09 -18.84 12.07
C HIS A 224 7.85 -18.78 10.75
N LYS A 225 9.03 -18.14 10.73
CA LYS A 225 9.91 -18.14 9.54
C LYS A 225 10.34 -19.56 9.15
N ALA A 226 10.69 -20.39 10.13
CA ALA A 226 11.03 -21.80 9.90
C ALA A 226 9.82 -22.61 9.39
N LEU A 227 8.63 -22.42 9.98
CA LEU A 227 7.39 -23.07 9.55
C LEU A 227 6.92 -22.66 8.14
N ASP A 228 7.30 -21.46 7.70
CA ASP A 228 7.00 -20.98 6.35
C ASP A 228 8.01 -21.45 5.31
N SER A 229 9.27 -21.64 5.71
CA SER A 229 10.33 -22.15 4.83
C SER A 229 10.29 -23.67 4.71
N ASN A 230 10.01 -24.36 5.82
CA ASN A 230 9.93 -25.81 5.95
C ASN A 230 8.57 -26.19 6.57
N PRO A 231 7.52 -26.33 5.75
CA PRO A 231 6.19 -26.71 6.24
C PRO A 231 6.25 -28.08 6.93
N LEU A 232 5.66 -28.18 8.12
CA LEU A 232 5.52 -29.46 8.83
C LEU A 232 4.64 -30.42 8.01
N GLU A 233 5.06 -31.69 7.95
CA GLU A 233 4.28 -32.78 7.39
C GLU A 233 3.71 -33.65 8.52
N PRO A 234 2.44 -34.11 8.44
CA PRO A 234 1.49 -33.89 7.35
C PRO A 234 0.84 -32.49 7.39
N LYS A 235 0.55 -31.92 6.22
CA LYS A 235 -0.26 -30.70 6.08
C LYS A 235 -1.72 -30.93 6.49
N LEU A 236 -2.00 -30.93 7.79
CA LEU A 236 -3.37 -30.89 8.30
C LEU A 236 -4.00 -29.54 7.95
N TRP A 237 -4.85 -29.52 6.91
CA TRP A 237 -5.54 -28.33 6.42
C TRP A 237 -6.42 -27.64 7.47
N CYS A 238 -6.73 -28.34 8.55
CA CYS A 238 -7.67 -27.93 9.60
C CYS A 238 -7.02 -27.15 10.75
N ALA A 239 -5.69 -27.14 10.86
CA ALA A 239 -4.99 -26.57 12.02
C ALA A 239 -3.86 -25.61 11.60
N PRO A 240 -3.70 -24.47 12.29
CA PRO A 240 -2.53 -23.62 12.11
C PRO A 240 -1.23 -24.40 12.32
N LYS A 241 -0.21 -24.19 11.45
CA LYS A 241 1.05 -24.94 11.46
C LYS A 241 1.71 -25.01 12.84
N HIS A 242 1.69 -23.91 13.61
CA HIS A 242 2.30 -23.84 14.93
C HIS A 242 1.65 -24.77 15.96
N ARG A 243 0.38 -25.16 15.78
CA ARG A 243 -0.32 -26.10 16.68
C ARG A 243 0.16 -27.54 16.55
N LEU A 244 0.93 -27.86 15.51
CA LEU A 244 1.53 -29.18 15.31
C LEU A 244 2.85 -29.34 16.06
N LEU A 245 3.37 -28.26 16.66
CA LEU A 245 4.62 -28.31 17.41
C LEU A 245 4.41 -29.01 18.76
N PRO A 246 5.38 -29.82 19.23
CA PRO A 246 5.32 -30.48 20.54
C PRO A 246 5.67 -29.50 21.67
N LEU A 247 4.88 -28.44 21.82
CA LEU A 247 5.08 -27.40 22.82
C LEU A 247 3.91 -27.34 23.81
N PRO A 248 4.12 -26.88 25.06
CA PRO A 248 3.05 -26.58 26.00
C PRO A 248 1.99 -25.63 25.41
N SER A 249 0.73 -25.80 25.81
CA SER A 249 -0.41 -25.01 25.30
C SER A 249 -0.20 -23.50 25.43
N THR A 250 0.41 -23.05 26.52
CA THR A 250 0.75 -21.63 26.74
C THR A 250 1.67 -21.07 25.66
N LEU A 251 2.64 -21.85 25.20
CA LEU A 251 3.53 -21.44 24.10
C LEU A 251 2.82 -21.52 22.75
N ILE A 252 1.95 -22.52 22.55
CA ILE A 252 1.12 -22.63 21.34
C ILE A 252 0.20 -21.41 21.20
N ASP A 253 -0.46 -20.99 22.29
CA ASP A 253 -1.32 -19.82 22.32
C ASP A 253 -0.51 -18.54 22.05
N TYR A 254 0.67 -18.41 22.66
CA TYR A 254 1.59 -17.29 22.40
C TYR A 254 2.04 -17.19 20.93
N LEU A 255 2.30 -18.34 20.28
CA LEU A 255 2.59 -18.39 18.84
C LEU A 255 1.37 -17.99 18.00
N GLY A 256 0.17 -18.34 18.45
CA GLY A 256 -1.10 -18.00 17.80
C GLY A 256 -1.49 -16.53 17.90
N GLU A 257 -1.02 -15.80 18.91
CA GLU A 257 -1.28 -14.36 19.02
C GLU A 257 -0.64 -13.52 17.92
N TYR A 258 0.45 -14.02 17.31
CA TYR A 258 1.15 -13.37 16.20
C TYR A 258 1.67 -14.43 15.23
N PRO A 259 0.83 -14.93 14.32
CA PRO A 259 1.16 -16.01 13.38
C PRO A 259 1.91 -15.51 12.15
N TYR A 260 2.89 -14.64 12.34
CA TYR A 260 3.66 -14.00 11.27
C TYR A 260 5.16 -14.11 11.53
N SER A 261 5.93 -14.04 10.45
CA SER A 261 7.39 -14.19 10.38
C SER A 261 8.15 -12.87 10.29
N ILE A 262 7.46 -11.73 10.28
CA ILE A 262 8.00 -10.38 10.05
C ILE A 262 7.80 -9.43 11.23
#